data_AF-A0A529FKA2-F1
#
_entry.id   AF-A0A529FKA2-F1
#
_cell.length_a   1.000
_cell.length_b   1.000
_cell.length_c   1.000
_cell.angle_alpha   90.00
_cell.angle_beta   90.00
_cell.angle_gamma   90.00
#
_symmetry.space_group_name_H-M   'P 1'
#
loop_
_entity.id
_entity.type
_entity.pdbx_description
1 polymer ?
#
loop_
_entity_poly.entity_id
_entity_poly.type
_entity_poly.pdbx_seq_one_letter_code
_entity_poly.pdbx_strand_id
1 'polypeptide(L)'
;YYVRIAPPDTSDAASPKDGYVPIKNRPPVDSDRLAEAIISPDSLALVRFGLRAADDPRILDTLKAIDARLRCDLPQGPLWYRYTGDGYGEHEDGAPFDGTGQGRPWPLLAGERAHYELAAGRRDRAESLLATLEASAGIGGLLPEQVWDGPDMPQRELRRGAPSGSAMPLVWAHAEHIKLLRSLRDGAVFDLPP
;
A
#
# COMPACT_ATOMS: atom_id res chain seq x y z
N TYR A 1 4.20 5.44 16.19
CA TYR A 1 3.99 5.26 14.74
C TYR A 1 3.25 6.48 14.19
N TYR A 2 3.37 6.76 12.89
CA TYR A 2 2.55 7.73 12.17
C TYR A 2 1.17 7.13 11.87
N VAL A 3 0.11 7.89 12.13
CA VAL A 3 -1.26 7.58 11.68
C VAL A 3 -1.43 8.04 10.23
N ARG A 4 -2.41 7.49 9.51
CA ARG A 4 -2.68 7.87 8.11
C ARG A 4 -2.96 9.37 7.98
N ILE A 5 -3.84 9.88 8.83
CA ILE A 5 -4.23 11.29 8.86
C ILE A 5 -4.67 11.63 10.28
N ALA A 6 -4.13 12.70 10.83
CA ALA A 6 -4.63 13.26 12.08
C ALA A 6 -5.91 14.06 11.78
N PRO A 7 -6.92 14.06 12.67
CA PRO A 7 -8.00 15.02 12.59
C PRO A 7 -7.44 16.44 12.76
N PRO A 8 -8.17 17.47 12.29
CA PRO A 8 -7.74 18.86 12.44
C PRO A 8 -7.46 19.20 13.91
N ASP A 9 -6.41 19.98 14.16
CA ASP A 9 -6.18 20.57 15.48
C ASP A 9 -7.39 21.47 15.83
N THR A 10 -8.19 21.03 16.79
CA THR A 10 -9.19 21.88 17.43
C THR A 10 -8.61 22.33 18.77
N SER A 11 -8.71 23.61 19.09
CA SER A 11 -7.98 24.25 20.20
C SER A 11 -8.21 23.62 21.59
N ASP A 12 -9.19 22.71 21.73
CA ASP A 12 -9.56 22.04 22.97
C ASP A 12 -9.63 20.50 22.86
N ALA A 13 -9.14 19.89 21.78
CA ALA A 13 -9.14 18.42 21.67
C ALA A 13 -7.97 17.80 22.44
N ALA A 14 -8.28 16.79 23.25
CA ALA A 14 -7.28 15.85 23.73
C ALA A 14 -6.66 15.17 22.49
N SER A 15 -5.40 15.51 22.17
CA SER A 15 -4.55 14.88 21.14
C SER A 15 -5.14 14.73 19.72
N PRO A 16 -4.41 15.08 18.65
CA PRO A 16 -4.78 14.78 17.24
C PRO A 16 -4.82 13.27 16.92
N LYS A 17 -4.83 12.38 17.90
CA LYS A 17 -4.95 10.93 17.75
C LYS A 17 -6.32 10.41 18.13
N ASP A 18 -7.07 11.17 18.93
CA ASP A 18 -8.29 10.69 19.59
C ASP A 18 -9.56 11.06 18.80
N GLY A 19 -9.41 11.79 17.69
CA GLY A 19 -10.52 12.14 16.79
C GLY A 19 -10.87 11.03 15.79
N TYR A 20 -12.08 11.09 15.24
CA TYR A 20 -12.58 10.15 14.24
C TYR A 20 -12.31 10.65 12.82
N VAL A 21 -12.02 9.71 11.91
CA VAL A 21 -11.84 9.99 10.49
C VAL A 21 -12.76 9.07 9.68
N PRO A 22 -13.58 9.62 8.76
CA PRO A 22 -14.47 8.82 7.94
C PRO A 22 -13.67 8.02 6.90
N ILE A 23 -13.89 6.71 6.90
CA ILE A 23 -13.42 5.77 5.89
C ILE A 23 -14.44 5.73 4.75
N LYS A 24 -13.97 6.06 3.55
CA LYS A 24 -14.78 5.96 2.33
C LYS A 24 -15.04 4.50 1.95
N ASN A 25 -16.07 4.29 1.14
CA ASN A 25 -16.38 2.98 0.53
C ASN A 25 -16.74 1.89 1.55
N ARG A 26 -17.29 2.31 2.69
CA ARG A 26 -17.89 1.46 3.72
C ARG A 26 -19.37 1.80 3.87
N PRO A 27 -20.21 0.85 4.32
CA PRO A 27 -21.56 1.17 4.78
C PRO A 27 -21.52 2.29 5.85
N PRO A 28 -22.53 3.18 5.94
CA PRO A 28 -22.50 4.33 6.86
C PRO A 28 -22.31 3.97 8.34
N VAL A 29 -22.77 2.79 8.76
CA VAL A 29 -22.60 2.29 10.14
C VAL A 29 -21.15 1.90 10.48
N ASP A 30 -20.29 1.78 9.46
CA ASP A 30 -18.93 1.24 9.55
C ASP A 30 -17.87 2.21 9.04
N SER A 31 -18.26 3.45 8.68
CA SER A 31 -17.34 4.44 8.11
C SER A 31 -16.46 5.11 9.17
N ASP A 32 -16.89 5.24 10.42
CA ASP A 32 -16.12 5.99 11.41
C ASP A 32 -15.12 5.10 12.16
N ARG A 33 -13.87 5.56 12.21
CA ARG A 33 -12.75 4.91 12.90
C ARG A 33 -11.92 5.96 13.64
N LEU A 34 -11.36 5.58 14.79
CA LEU A 34 -10.37 6.40 15.51
C LEU A 34 -9.15 6.63 14.63
N ALA A 35 -8.61 7.84 14.59
CA ALA A 35 -7.46 8.19 13.76
C ALA A 35 -6.25 7.28 14.04
N GLU A 36 -6.00 6.94 15.30
CA GLU A 36 -4.93 6.01 15.69
C GLU A 36 -5.10 4.58 15.14
N ALA A 37 -6.33 4.16 14.85
CA ALA A 37 -6.61 2.85 14.28
C ALA A 37 -6.35 2.79 12.77
N ILE A 38 -6.13 3.93 12.11
CA ILE A 38 -5.95 4.03 10.66
C ILE A 38 -4.46 4.18 10.35
N ILE A 39 -3.85 3.07 9.97
CA ILE A 39 -2.44 3.02 9.54
C ILE A 39 -2.39 3.02 8.01
N SER A 40 -1.36 3.63 7.42
CA SER A 40 -1.11 3.65 5.97
C SER A 40 0.39 3.57 5.63
N PRO A 41 0.79 2.90 4.53
CA PRO A 41 2.15 2.95 4.01
C PRO A 41 2.55 4.34 3.49
N ASP A 42 1.62 5.28 3.29
CA ASP A 42 1.91 6.63 2.77
C ASP A 42 3.01 7.37 3.57
N SER A 43 3.17 7.03 4.85
CA SER A 43 4.21 7.60 5.71
C SER A 43 5.64 7.33 5.22
N LEU A 44 5.87 6.34 4.35
CA LEU A 44 7.17 6.10 3.71
C LEU A 44 7.58 7.23 2.75
N ALA A 45 6.62 8.01 2.25
CA ALA A 45 6.91 9.18 1.45
C ALA A 45 7.79 10.20 2.21
N LEU A 46 7.70 10.24 3.55
CA LEU A 46 8.58 11.07 4.38
C LEU A 46 10.06 10.71 4.18
N VAL A 47 10.38 9.43 4.00
CA VAL A 47 11.75 8.98 3.72
C VAL A 47 12.07 9.19 2.24
N ARG A 48 11.16 8.78 1.35
CA ARG A 48 11.32 8.90 -0.11
C ARG A 48 11.68 10.32 -0.55
N PHE A 49 11.09 11.32 0.11
CA PHE A 49 11.28 12.74 -0.20
C PHE A 49 12.18 13.49 0.80
N GLY A 50 12.99 12.77 1.60
CA GLY A 50 14.05 13.38 2.41
C GLY A 50 13.59 14.14 3.66
N LEU A 51 12.32 13.99 4.07
CA LEU A 51 11.76 14.64 5.26
C LEU A 51 12.09 13.88 6.56
N ARG A 52 12.43 12.59 6.46
CA ARG A 52 12.87 11.73 7.57
C ARG A 52 13.99 10.80 7.11
N ALA A 53 14.91 10.51 8.02
CA ALA A 53 15.90 9.46 7.82
C ALA A 53 15.21 8.08 7.84
N ALA A 54 15.73 7.13 7.06
CA ALA A 54 15.16 5.79 6.97
C ALA A 54 15.26 5.01 8.29
N ASP A 55 16.25 5.31 9.12
CA ASP A 55 16.50 4.71 10.43
C ASP A 55 15.88 5.50 11.60
N ASP A 56 15.10 6.55 11.33
CA ASP A 56 14.37 7.29 12.36
C ASP A 56 13.49 6.30 13.17
N PRO A 57 13.60 6.25 14.52
CA PRO A 57 12.84 5.32 15.34
C PRO A 57 11.33 5.38 15.10
N ARG A 58 10.79 6.56 14.76
CA ARG A 58 9.37 6.73 14.44
C ARG A 58 9.00 6.07 13.12
N ILE A 59 9.88 6.11 12.12
CA ILE A 59 9.70 5.38 10.86
C ILE A 59 9.76 3.88 11.12
N LEU A 60 10.76 3.42 11.87
CA LEU A 60 10.91 2.00 12.22
C LEU A 60 9.69 1.43 12.97
N ASP A 61 9.15 2.16 13.95
CA ASP A 61 7.94 1.73 14.65
C ASP A 61 6.69 1.78 13.75
N THR A 62 6.66 2.70 12.78
CA THR A 62 5.56 2.78 11.81
C THR A 62 5.60 1.61 10.84
N LEU A 63 6.77 1.18 10.40
CA LEU A 63 6.95 0.00 9.56
C LEU A 63 6.43 -1.26 10.23
N LYS A 64 6.77 -1.47 11.51
CA LYS A 64 6.25 -2.59 12.30
C LYS A 64 4.71 -2.60 12.31
N ALA A 65 4.09 -1.43 12.49
CA ALA A 65 2.64 -1.28 12.49
C ALA A 65 2.03 -1.54 11.10
N ILE A 66 2.64 -1.00 10.04
CA ILE A 66 2.24 -1.25 8.65
C ILE A 66 2.30 -2.75 8.35
N ASP A 67 3.40 -3.42 8.67
CA ASP A 67 3.58 -4.84 8.36
C ASP A 67 2.62 -5.72 9.18
N ALA A 68 2.40 -5.39 10.45
CA ALA A 68 1.48 -6.16 11.29
C ALA A 68 0.00 -6.02 10.88
N ARG A 69 -0.39 -4.94 10.20
CA ARG A 69 -1.80 -4.64 9.93
C ARG A 69 -2.19 -4.66 8.47
N LEU A 70 -1.24 -4.39 7.57
CA LEU A 70 -1.53 -4.15 6.15
C LEU A 70 -0.79 -5.09 5.22
N ARG A 71 0.16 -5.90 5.70
CA ARG A 71 0.85 -6.87 4.86
C ARG A 71 -0.07 -8.05 4.52
N CYS A 72 -0.06 -8.45 3.26
CA CYS A 72 -0.67 -9.67 2.76
C CYS A 72 0.40 -10.51 2.06
N ASP A 73 0.65 -11.71 2.56
CA ASP A 73 1.55 -12.66 1.90
C ASP A 73 0.79 -13.45 0.82
N LEU A 74 1.26 -13.30 -0.42
CA LEU A 74 0.69 -13.93 -1.62
C LEU A 74 1.74 -14.81 -2.31
N PRO A 75 1.36 -15.68 -3.27
CA PRO A 75 2.30 -16.57 -3.93
C PRO A 75 3.52 -15.88 -4.55
N GLN A 76 3.36 -14.64 -5.04
CA GLN A 76 4.44 -13.83 -5.60
C GLN A 76 5.32 -13.09 -4.57
N GLY A 77 4.94 -13.10 -3.29
CA GLY A 77 5.57 -12.33 -2.22
C GLY A 77 4.62 -11.35 -1.52
N PRO A 78 5.16 -10.51 -0.62
CA PRO A 78 4.35 -9.62 0.21
C PRO A 78 3.86 -8.41 -0.57
N LEU A 79 2.56 -8.11 -0.42
CA LEU A 79 1.93 -6.86 -0.86
C LEU A 79 1.28 -6.16 0.33
N TRP A 80 0.82 -4.93 0.14
CA TRP A 80 0.16 -4.15 1.20
C TRP A 80 -1.18 -3.59 0.77
N TYR A 81 -2.11 -3.49 1.72
CA TYR A 81 -3.31 -2.67 1.58
C TYR A 81 -2.97 -1.19 1.76
N ARG A 82 -3.79 -0.31 1.18
CA ARG A 82 -3.61 1.14 1.29
C ARG A 82 -3.71 1.65 2.73
N TYR A 83 -4.70 1.17 3.48
CA TYR A 83 -4.87 1.54 4.88
C TYR A 83 -5.84 0.59 5.58
N THR A 84 -5.84 0.63 6.92
CA THR A 84 -6.68 -0.23 7.74
C THR A 84 -8.16 0.08 7.47
N GLY A 85 -8.91 -0.95 7.07
CA GLY A 85 -10.34 -0.80 6.79
C GLY A 85 -10.66 -0.20 5.42
N ASP A 86 -9.73 -0.15 4.47
CA ASP A 86 -10.06 0.26 3.10
C ASP A 86 -11.22 -0.59 2.53
N GLY A 87 -12.16 0.08 1.87
CA GLY A 87 -13.35 -0.53 1.28
C GLY A 87 -13.39 -0.46 -0.25
N TYR A 88 -12.31 0.04 -0.87
CA TYR A 88 -12.25 0.23 -2.31
C TYR A 88 -11.72 -1.02 -3.02
N GLY A 89 -12.61 -1.96 -3.31
CA GLY A 89 -12.32 -3.18 -4.06
C GLY A 89 -13.54 -4.11 -4.07
N GLU A 90 -13.38 -5.30 -4.64
CA GLU A 90 -14.46 -6.29 -4.74
C GLU A 90 -15.06 -6.64 -3.37
N HIS A 91 -16.29 -7.14 -3.40
CA HIS A 91 -16.94 -7.74 -2.24
C HIS A 91 -16.31 -9.09 -1.86
N GLU A 92 -16.63 -9.60 -0.67
CA GLU A 92 -16.10 -10.89 -0.17
C GLU A 92 -16.44 -12.07 -1.09
N ASP A 93 -17.59 -12.02 -1.76
CA ASP A 93 -18.04 -13.01 -2.74
C ASP A 93 -17.44 -12.83 -4.15
N GLY A 94 -16.48 -11.89 -4.29
CA GLY A 94 -15.85 -11.53 -5.55
C GLY A 94 -16.74 -10.71 -6.49
N ALA A 95 -17.91 -10.24 -6.04
CA ALA A 95 -18.71 -9.32 -6.84
C ALA A 95 -17.95 -7.99 -7.06
N PRO A 96 -18.10 -7.35 -8.24
CA PRO A 96 -17.43 -6.10 -8.54
C PRO A 96 -17.77 -5.00 -7.52
N PHE A 97 -16.82 -4.09 -7.32
CA PHE A 97 -17.02 -2.89 -6.52
C PHE A 97 -18.19 -2.04 -7.05
N ASP A 98 -19.09 -1.63 -6.15
CA ASP A 98 -20.30 -0.87 -6.47
C ASP A 98 -20.42 0.48 -5.75
N GLY A 99 -19.35 0.89 -5.06
CA GLY A 99 -19.33 2.02 -4.14
C GLY A 99 -18.92 1.61 -2.74
N THR A 100 -19.12 0.34 -2.37
CA THR A 100 -18.60 -0.29 -1.14
C THR A 100 -17.91 -1.61 -1.45
N GLY A 101 -17.10 -2.11 -0.51
CA GLY A 101 -16.46 -3.41 -0.65
C GLY A 101 -15.30 -3.59 0.31
N GLN A 102 -14.29 -4.34 -0.14
CA GLN A 102 -13.06 -4.59 0.59
C GLN A 102 -11.86 -4.20 -0.28
N GLY A 103 -11.05 -3.27 0.21
CA GLY A 103 -9.79 -2.93 -0.44
C GLY A 103 -8.88 -4.15 -0.53
N ARG A 104 -8.22 -4.34 -1.67
CA ARG A 104 -7.32 -5.46 -1.95
C ARG A 104 -5.85 -5.00 -1.90
N PRO A 105 -4.85 -5.91 -1.93
CA PRO A 105 -3.44 -5.52 -1.93
C PRO A 105 -3.02 -4.83 -3.24
N TRP A 106 -2.16 -3.82 -3.15
CA TRP A 106 -1.69 -3.00 -4.27
C TRP A 106 -0.23 -3.35 -4.61
N PRO A 107 0.07 -3.84 -5.82
CA PRO A 107 1.46 -4.09 -6.25
C PRO A 107 2.33 -2.83 -6.19
N LEU A 108 1.76 -1.66 -6.52
CA LEU A 108 2.41 -0.36 -6.40
C LEU A 108 3.13 -0.17 -5.05
N LEU A 109 2.50 -0.59 -3.95
CA LEU A 109 3.01 -0.38 -2.60
C LEU A 109 4.21 -1.27 -2.27
N ALA A 110 4.39 -2.40 -2.97
CA ALA A 110 5.65 -3.15 -2.92
C ALA A 110 6.79 -2.36 -3.56
N GLY A 111 6.51 -1.63 -4.66
CA GLY A 111 7.45 -0.70 -5.28
C GLY A 111 7.83 0.47 -4.36
N GLU A 112 6.85 1.06 -3.67
CA GLU A 112 7.12 2.13 -2.70
C GLU A 112 7.92 1.62 -1.49
N ARG A 113 7.59 0.43 -0.96
CA ARG A 113 8.38 -0.22 0.07
C ARG A 113 9.80 -0.50 -0.42
N ALA A 114 9.99 -0.92 -1.67
CA ALA A 114 11.31 -1.18 -2.23
C ALA A 114 12.20 0.08 -2.26
N HIS A 115 11.63 1.25 -2.60
CA HIS A 115 12.37 2.51 -2.51
C HIS A 115 12.79 2.83 -1.07
N TYR A 116 11.92 2.58 -0.09
CA TYR A 116 12.29 2.71 1.32
C TYR A 116 13.41 1.73 1.71
N GLU A 117 13.33 0.46 1.31
CA GLU A 117 14.36 -0.54 1.60
C GLU A 117 15.72 -0.15 0.98
N LEU A 118 15.71 0.39 -0.23
CA LEU A 118 16.90 0.93 -0.89
C LEU A 118 17.47 2.13 -0.13
N ALA A 119 16.64 3.10 0.25
CA ALA A 119 17.05 4.27 1.05
C ALA A 119 17.64 3.86 2.42
N ALA A 120 17.19 2.73 2.96
CA ALA A 120 17.69 2.16 4.20
C ALA A 120 18.92 1.24 4.02
N GLY A 121 19.53 1.22 2.83
CA GLY A 121 20.73 0.43 2.52
C GLY A 121 20.49 -1.06 2.33
N ARG A 122 19.24 -1.52 2.21
CA ARG A 122 18.86 -2.94 2.09
C ARG A 122 18.52 -3.29 0.65
N ARG A 123 19.53 -3.22 -0.23
CA ARG A 123 19.39 -3.45 -1.67
C ARG A 123 18.72 -4.79 -2.01
N ASP A 124 19.17 -5.89 -1.40
CA ASP A 124 18.62 -7.23 -1.67
C ASP A 124 17.11 -7.31 -1.39
N ARG A 125 16.63 -6.57 -0.38
CA ARG A 125 15.20 -6.48 -0.06
C ARG A 125 14.44 -5.68 -1.12
N ALA A 126 15.02 -4.58 -1.60
CA ALA A 126 14.44 -3.80 -2.69
C ALA A 126 14.34 -4.61 -4.00
N GLU A 127 15.36 -5.40 -4.33
CA GLU A 127 15.35 -6.29 -5.51
C GLU A 127 14.33 -7.42 -5.36
N SER A 128 14.19 -8.01 -4.16
CA SER A 128 13.13 -8.98 -3.89
C SER A 128 11.73 -8.40 -4.08
N LEU A 129 11.51 -7.14 -3.67
CA LEU A 129 10.22 -6.46 -3.81
C LEU A 129 9.95 -6.02 -5.25
N LEU A 130 10.98 -5.67 -6.02
CA LEU A 130 10.88 -5.49 -7.46
C LEU A 130 10.35 -6.78 -8.12
N ALA A 131 10.92 -7.94 -7.78
CA ALA A 131 10.46 -9.21 -8.31
C ALA A 131 8.99 -9.51 -7.94
N THR A 132 8.57 -9.17 -6.72
CA THR A 132 7.16 -9.29 -6.29
C THR A 132 6.22 -8.36 -7.09
N LEU A 133 6.65 -7.11 -7.35
CA LEU A 133 5.91 -6.17 -8.19
C LEU A 133 5.74 -6.72 -9.61
N GLU A 134 6.83 -7.18 -10.23
CA GLU A 134 6.82 -7.75 -11.59
C GLU A 134 5.98 -9.02 -11.69
N ALA A 135 6.05 -9.89 -10.69
CA ALA A 135 5.26 -11.12 -10.62
C ALA A 135 3.75 -10.88 -10.37
N SER A 136 3.34 -9.65 -10.04
CA SER A 136 1.93 -9.25 -9.93
C SER A 136 1.31 -8.83 -11.26
N ALA A 137 2.09 -8.77 -12.34
CA ALA A 137 1.60 -8.42 -13.67
C ALA A 137 0.67 -9.50 -14.25
N GLY A 138 -0.29 -9.08 -15.07
CA GLY A 138 -1.06 -10.01 -15.90
C GLY A 138 -0.21 -10.65 -17.00
N ILE A 139 -0.79 -11.59 -17.76
CA ILE A 139 -0.10 -12.34 -18.84
C ILE A 139 0.55 -11.41 -19.88
N GLY A 140 -0.07 -10.25 -20.13
CA GLY A 140 0.46 -9.23 -21.06
C GLY A 140 1.55 -8.31 -20.46
N GLY A 141 2.02 -8.56 -19.24
CA GLY A 141 3.03 -7.73 -18.57
C GLY A 141 2.47 -6.42 -17.99
N LEU A 142 1.15 -6.25 -17.97
CA LEU A 142 0.50 -5.05 -17.42
C LEU A 142 0.35 -5.18 -15.92
N LEU A 143 0.85 -4.19 -15.18
CA LEU A 143 0.67 -4.07 -13.73
C LEU A 143 -0.75 -3.59 -13.40
N PRO A 144 -1.50 -4.31 -12.54
CA PRO A 144 -2.82 -3.88 -12.09
C PRO A 144 -2.72 -2.86 -10.96
N GLU A 145 -3.84 -2.21 -10.69
CA GLU A 145 -4.03 -1.42 -9.47
C GLU A 145 -4.05 -2.33 -8.23
N GLN A 146 -4.83 -3.42 -8.27
CA GLN A 146 -4.99 -4.34 -7.15
C GLN A 146 -4.94 -5.81 -7.61
N VAL A 147 -4.55 -6.71 -6.70
CA VAL A 147 -4.59 -8.17 -6.93
C VAL A 147 -5.58 -8.85 -6.00
N TRP A 148 -6.11 -10.00 -6.40
CA TRP A 148 -7.03 -10.78 -5.57
C TRP A 148 -6.30 -11.51 -4.44
N ASP A 149 -6.80 -11.38 -3.21
CA ASP A 149 -6.21 -11.95 -1.99
C ASP A 149 -7.06 -13.04 -1.33
N GLY A 150 -8.21 -13.37 -1.92
CA GLY A 150 -9.09 -14.45 -1.47
C GLY A 150 -8.69 -15.83 -2.01
N PRO A 151 -9.48 -16.88 -1.75
CA PRO A 151 -9.41 -18.16 -2.46
C PRO A 151 -9.70 -17.99 -3.95
N ASP A 152 -9.21 -18.90 -4.79
CA ASP A 152 -9.52 -18.88 -6.23
C ASP A 152 -11.04 -18.97 -6.46
N MET A 153 -11.56 -18.10 -7.34
CA MET A 153 -12.95 -18.07 -7.78
C MET A 153 -13.01 -18.06 -9.32
N PRO A 154 -12.85 -19.21 -9.97
CA PRO A 154 -12.80 -19.31 -11.43
C PRO A 154 -14.03 -18.72 -12.13
N GLN A 155 -15.21 -18.80 -11.52
CA GLN A 155 -16.46 -18.26 -12.07
C GLN A 155 -16.49 -16.72 -12.12
N ARG A 156 -15.58 -16.07 -11.39
CA ARG A 156 -15.38 -14.62 -11.37
C ARG A 156 -14.07 -14.20 -12.04
N GLU A 157 -13.33 -15.17 -12.60
CA GLU A 157 -11.98 -14.96 -13.16
C GLU A 157 -10.96 -14.44 -12.13
N LEU A 158 -11.23 -14.64 -10.83
CA LEU A 158 -10.35 -14.22 -9.74
C LEU A 158 -9.46 -15.39 -9.31
N ARG A 159 -8.14 -15.15 -9.30
CA ARG A 159 -7.14 -16.11 -8.84
C ARG A 159 -6.24 -15.44 -7.80
N ARG A 160 -5.94 -16.13 -6.71
CA ARG A 160 -5.11 -15.61 -5.62
C ARG A 160 -3.76 -15.12 -6.14
N GLY A 161 -3.45 -13.85 -5.90
CA GLY A 161 -2.24 -13.17 -6.35
C GLY A 161 -2.30 -12.62 -7.78
N ALA A 162 -3.31 -12.97 -8.57
CA ALA A 162 -3.48 -12.45 -9.92
C ALA A 162 -4.22 -11.08 -9.91
N PRO A 163 -4.18 -10.31 -11.02
CA PRO A 163 -4.98 -9.11 -11.16
C PRO A 163 -6.45 -9.31 -10.76
N SER A 164 -6.97 -8.36 -9.99
CA SER A 164 -8.40 -8.26 -9.66
C SER A 164 -9.18 -7.60 -10.80
N GLY A 165 -10.46 -7.26 -10.58
CA GLY A 165 -11.29 -6.48 -11.51
C GLY A 165 -11.02 -4.96 -11.48
N SER A 166 -10.05 -4.50 -10.67
CA SER A 166 -9.59 -3.11 -10.65
C SER A 166 -8.88 -2.68 -11.94
N ALA A 167 -8.50 -1.41 -12.04
CA ALA A 167 -7.87 -0.86 -13.23
C ALA A 167 -6.56 -1.59 -13.60
N MET A 168 -6.45 -2.02 -14.87
CA MET A 168 -5.23 -2.56 -15.45
C MET A 168 -5.13 -2.15 -16.93
N PRO A 169 -4.05 -1.46 -17.37
CA PRO A 169 -2.87 -1.11 -16.59
C PRO A 169 -3.10 0.09 -15.66
N LEU A 170 -2.54 0.04 -14.44
CA LEU A 170 -2.36 1.24 -13.62
C LEU A 170 -1.06 1.94 -14.03
N VAL A 171 -1.16 3.09 -14.71
CA VAL A 171 0.02 3.84 -15.19
C VAL A 171 0.93 4.27 -14.03
N TRP A 172 0.38 4.53 -12.84
CA TRP A 172 1.17 4.82 -11.65
C TRP A 172 2.04 3.62 -11.23
N ALA A 173 1.50 2.39 -11.17
CA ALA A 173 2.31 1.21 -10.87
C ALA A 173 3.46 1.02 -11.87
N HIS A 174 3.22 1.29 -13.15
CA HIS A 174 4.28 1.25 -14.18
C HIS A 174 5.32 2.36 -13.99
N ALA A 175 4.91 3.58 -13.66
CA ALA A 175 5.84 4.65 -13.35
C ALA A 175 6.69 4.30 -12.11
N GLU A 176 6.08 3.69 -11.09
CA GLU A 176 6.81 3.23 -9.90
C GLU A 176 7.82 2.14 -10.23
N HIS A 177 7.47 1.18 -11.08
CA HIS A 177 8.38 0.16 -11.59
C HIS A 177 9.59 0.76 -12.31
N ILE A 178 9.37 1.71 -13.23
CA ILE A 178 10.44 2.39 -13.96
C ILE A 178 11.36 3.18 -13.00
N LYS A 179 10.78 3.91 -12.05
CA LYS A 179 11.55 4.65 -11.04
C LYS A 179 12.35 3.72 -10.13
N LEU A 180 11.79 2.56 -9.76
CA LEU A 180 12.49 1.57 -8.95
C LEU A 180 13.67 0.95 -9.69
N LEU A 181 13.48 0.56 -10.96
CA LEU A 181 14.56 0.07 -11.81
C LEU A 181 15.70 1.09 -11.92
N ARG A 182 15.35 2.36 -12.14
CA ARG A 182 16.32 3.45 -12.19
C ARG A 182 17.03 3.65 -10.85
N SER A 183 16.30 3.62 -9.74
CA SER A 183 16.85 3.78 -8.39
C SER A 183 17.81 2.65 -8.03
N LEU A 184 17.45 1.40 -8.33
CA LEU A 184 18.32 0.24 -8.13
C LEU A 184 19.58 0.32 -8.98
N ARG A 185 19.49 0.80 -10.23
CA ARG A 185 20.66 1.01 -11.08
C ARG A 185 21.60 2.06 -10.49
N ASP A 186 21.06 3.16 -9.98
CA ASP A 186 21.86 4.28 -9.45
C ASP A 186 22.33 4.02 -8.00
N GLY A 187 21.74 3.04 -7.30
CA GLY A 187 22.04 2.73 -5.90
C GLY A 187 21.43 3.73 -4.90
N ALA A 188 20.54 4.61 -5.36
CA ALA A 188 19.88 5.65 -4.58
C ALA A 188 18.47 5.91 -5.13
N VAL A 189 17.58 6.45 -4.30
CA VAL A 189 16.21 6.80 -4.71
C VAL A 189 16.25 7.91 -5.77
N PHE A 190 15.82 7.58 -6.99
CA PHE A 190 15.94 8.45 -8.17
C PHE A 190 15.11 9.74 -8.07
N ASP A 191 13.92 9.67 -7.45
CA ASP A 191 12.97 10.78 -7.37
C ASP A 191 13.02 11.54 -6.03
N LEU A 192 14.10 11.37 -5.26
CA LEU A 192 14.40 12.18 -4.10
C LEU A 192 14.77 13.62 -4.57
N PRO A 193 14.07 14.67 -4.11
CA PRO A 193 14.47 16.05 -4.40
C PRO A 193 15.90 16.34 -3.89
N PRO A 194 16.68 17.15 -4.62
CA PRO A 194 18.07 17.48 -4.26
C PRO A 194 18.18 18.32 -2.98
#